data_AF-A0A8T2Z6C5-F1
#
_entry.id   AF-A0A8T2Z6C5-F1
#
_cell.length_a   1.000
_cell.length_b   1.000
_cell.length_c   1.000
_cell.angle_alpha   90.00
_cell.angle_beta   90.00
_cell.angle_gamma   90.00
#
_symmetry.space_group_name_H-M   'P 1'
#
loop_
_entity.id
_entity.type
_entity.pdbx_description
1 polymer ?
#
loop_
_entity_poly.entity_id
_entity_poly.type
_entity_poly.pdbx_seq_one_letter_code
_entity_poly.pdbx_strand_id
1 'polypeptide(L)'
;MLKTLERYQKCNYGAPEPNVSAREALELSSQQEYLKLKARYEALQRTQRNLLGEDLGPLSSKELESLERQLDMSLKQIRSTRTQYMLDQLNDLQHKEHMLTAANKSLKERLMEGYEVNSLQLNLSAEDVGFSRQQAQPQGYGFFHPLECEPTLQIGYQPDSAITVVTSGPSMTAYMPGWLP
;
A
#
# COMPACT_ATOMS: atom_id res chain seq x y z
N MET A 1 -42.76 -58.09 23.85
CA MET A 1 -42.44 -56.79 23.21
C MET A 1 -41.90 -55.78 24.22
N LEU A 2 -42.64 -55.43 25.28
CA LEU A 2 -42.19 -54.51 26.35
C LEU A 2 -40.88 -54.95 27.04
N LYS A 3 -40.74 -56.24 27.39
CA LYS A 3 -39.51 -56.80 27.98
C LYS A 3 -38.29 -56.75 27.06
N THR A 4 -38.51 -56.65 25.74
CA THR A 4 -37.44 -56.50 24.75
C THR A 4 -37.02 -55.04 24.66
N LEU A 5 -37.99 -54.13 24.60
CA LEU A 5 -37.76 -52.67 24.64
C LEU A 5 -37.03 -52.24 25.91
N GLU A 6 -37.42 -52.76 27.06
CA GLU A 6 -36.79 -52.47 28.36
C GLU A 6 -35.33 -52.96 28.41
N ARG A 7 -35.03 -54.09 27.74
CA ARG A 7 -33.67 -54.62 27.64
C ARG A 7 -32.81 -53.77 26.72
N TYR A 8 -33.34 -53.33 25.57
CA TYR A 8 -32.65 -52.40 24.68
C TYR A 8 -32.43 -51.03 25.35
N GLN A 9 -33.39 -50.55 26.14
CA GLN A 9 -33.25 -49.31 26.91
C GLN A 9 -32.13 -49.40 27.97
N LYS A 10 -32.03 -50.53 28.68
CA LYS A 10 -30.95 -50.81 29.64
C LYS A 10 -29.58 -51.05 28.99
N CYS A 11 -29.54 -51.44 27.71
CA CYS A 11 -28.29 -51.63 26.96
C CYS A 11 -27.81 -50.36 26.23
N ASN A 12 -28.71 -49.42 25.92
CA ASN A 12 -28.34 -48.14 25.30
C ASN A 12 -27.80 -47.12 26.32
N TYR A 13 -28.23 -47.25 27.58
CA TYR A 13 -27.59 -46.59 28.71
C TYR A 13 -26.62 -47.58 29.37
N GLY A 14 -25.41 -47.69 28.79
CA GLY A 14 -24.24 -48.03 29.61
C GLY A 14 -24.22 -47.14 30.85
N ALA A 15 -23.64 -47.63 31.95
CA ALA A 15 -23.63 -46.98 33.27
C ALA A 15 -23.61 -45.45 33.15
N PRO A 16 -24.46 -44.70 33.87
CA PRO A 16 -24.45 -43.24 33.80
C PRO A 16 -23.01 -42.79 34.00
N GLU A 17 -22.37 -42.33 32.92
CA GLU A 17 -20.99 -41.89 32.98
C GLU A 17 -20.95 -40.83 34.07
N PRO A 18 -20.14 -41.00 35.14
CA PRO A 18 -20.12 -40.05 36.26
C PRO A 18 -19.71 -38.64 35.80
N ASN A 19 -19.30 -38.50 34.54
CA ASN A 19 -18.87 -37.29 33.87
C ASN A 19 -19.94 -36.61 32.99
N VAL A 20 -21.19 -37.08 32.90
CA VAL A 20 -22.23 -36.37 32.11
C VAL A 20 -22.42 -34.94 32.65
N SER A 21 -22.49 -34.80 33.97
CA SER A 21 -22.57 -33.49 34.64
C SER A 21 -21.31 -32.62 34.41
N ALA A 22 -20.11 -33.23 34.38
CA ALA A 22 -18.87 -32.51 34.09
C ALA A 22 -18.79 -32.04 32.62
N ARG A 23 -19.30 -32.87 31.69
CA ARG A 23 -19.37 -32.54 30.26
C ARG A 23 -20.39 -31.44 30.00
N GLU A 24 -21.56 -31.50 30.61
CA GLU A 24 -22.58 -30.45 30.54
C GLU A 24 -22.07 -29.14 31.15
N ALA A 25 -21.37 -29.19 32.28
CA ALA A 25 -20.73 -28.01 32.88
C ALA A 25 -19.65 -27.40 31.97
N LEU A 26 -18.86 -28.23 31.29
CA LEU A 26 -17.86 -27.77 30.32
C LEU A 26 -18.52 -27.13 29.08
N GLU A 27 -19.62 -27.70 28.60
CA GLU A 27 -20.38 -27.18 27.48
C GLU A 27 -21.03 -25.84 27.81
N LEU A 28 -21.63 -25.70 29.00
CA LEU A 28 -22.16 -24.44 29.51
C LEU A 28 -21.07 -23.38 29.67
N SER A 29 -19.90 -23.76 30.19
CA SER A 29 -18.73 -22.88 30.28
C SER A 29 -18.28 -22.38 28.90
N SER A 30 -18.17 -23.30 27.93
CA SER A 30 -17.82 -22.96 26.54
C SER A 30 -18.82 -22.00 25.90
N GLN A 31 -20.12 -22.25 26.08
CA GLN A 31 -21.17 -21.35 25.60
C GLN A 31 -21.08 -19.96 26.26
N GLN A 32 -20.81 -19.91 27.56
CA GLN A 32 -20.66 -18.64 28.27
C GLN A 32 -19.44 -17.84 27.77
N GLU A 33 -18.30 -18.50 27.55
CA GLU A 33 -17.12 -17.86 26.96
C GLU A 33 -17.38 -17.38 25.53
N TYR A 34 -18.11 -18.16 24.73
CA TYR A 34 -18.56 -17.74 23.40
C TYR A 34 -19.43 -16.48 23.47
N LEU A 35 -20.40 -16.42 24.38
CA LEU A 35 -21.25 -15.23 24.55
C LEU A 35 -20.45 -14.01 24.97
N LYS A 36 -19.47 -14.16 25.87
CA LYS A 36 -18.54 -13.09 26.24
C LYS A 36 -17.73 -12.60 25.03
N LEU A 37 -17.20 -13.52 24.23
CA LEU A 37 -16.46 -13.19 23.02
C LEU A 37 -17.34 -12.48 21.99
N LYS A 38 -18.56 -12.98 21.77
CA LYS A 38 -19.55 -12.39 20.87
C LYS A 38 -19.89 -10.96 21.26
N ALA A 39 -20.12 -10.71 22.55
CA ALA A 39 -20.38 -9.36 23.05
C ALA A 39 -19.20 -8.40 22.80
N ARG A 40 -17.95 -8.87 22.97
CA ARG A 40 -16.74 -8.09 22.64
C ARG A 40 -16.65 -7.81 21.15
N TYR A 41 -16.93 -8.80 20.31
CA TYR A 41 -16.94 -8.64 18.86
C TYR A 41 -17.98 -7.61 18.41
N GLU A 42 -19.21 -7.69 18.91
CA GLU A 42 -20.27 -6.74 18.57
C GLU A 42 -19.95 -5.32 19.03
N ALA A 43 -19.31 -5.17 20.20
CA ALA A 43 -18.81 -3.88 20.66
C ALA A 43 -17.72 -3.33 19.72
N LEU A 44 -16.76 -4.16 19.33
CA LEU A 44 -15.71 -3.77 18.38
C LEU A 44 -16.29 -3.38 17.01
N GLN A 45 -17.23 -4.17 16.48
CA GLN A 45 -17.89 -3.89 15.21
C GLN A 45 -18.68 -2.57 15.24
N ARG A 46 -19.32 -2.26 16.37
CA ARG A 46 -20.00 -0.96 16.56
C ARG A 46 -18.99 0.19 16.54
N THR A 47 -17.88 0.05 17.25
CA THR A 47 -16.81 1.07 17.24
C THR A 47 -16.23 1.25 15.83
N GLN A 48 -16.04 0.18 15.06
CA GLN A 48 -15.56 0.27 13.68
C GLN A 48 -16.55 1.05 12.80
N ARG A 49 -17.85 0.74 12.87
CA ARG A 49 -18.89 1.48 12.13
C ARG A 49 -18.87 2.96 12.48
N ASN A 50 -18.78 3.30 13.77
CA ASN A 50 -18.66 4.70 14.19
C ASN A 50 -17.42 5.38 13.59
N LEU A 51 -16.26 4.72 13.60
CA LEU A 51 -15.02 5.24 12.99
C LEU A 51 -15.15 5.44 11.46
N LEU A 52 -16.01 4.67 10.81
CA LEU A 52 -16.33 4.81 9.38
C LEU A 52 -17.45 5.84 9.11
N GLY A 53 -17.99 6.48 10.14
CA GLY A 53 -19.08 7.45 10.04
C GLY A 53 -20.47 6.82 9.94
N GLU A 54 -20.61 5.54 10.23
CA GLU A 54 -21.87 4.79 10.24
C GLU A 54 -22.46 4.75 11.66
N ASP A 55 -23.79 4.57 11.76
CA ASP A 55 -24.51 4.35 13.03
C ASP A 55 -24.23 5.37 14.14
N LEU A 56 -24.05 6.64 13.78
CA LEU A 56 -23.70 7.72 14.70
C LEU A 56 -24.87 8.20 15.59
N GLY A 57 -26.11 7.88 15.22
CA GLY A 57 -27.32 8.36 15.90
C GLY A 57 -27.38 8.12 17.43
N PRO A 58 -26.90 6.97 17.96
CA PRO A 58 -26.87 6.71 19.39
C PRO A 58 -25.78 7.49 20.18
N LEU A 59 -24.85 8.17 19.51
CA LEU A 59 -23.76 8.88 20.19
C LEU A 59 -24.24 10.26 20.65
N SER A 60 -23.78 10.67 21.84
CA SER A 60 -23.96 12.04 22.32
C SER A 60 -23.04 13.04 21.60
N SER A 61 -23.35 14.34 21.71
CA SER A 61 -22.49 15.41 21.15
C SER A 61 -21.04 15.28 21.63
N LYS A 62 -20.83 14.98 22.91
CA LYS A 62 -19.49 14.84 23.49
C LYS A 62 -18.73 13.65 22.90
N GLU A 63 -19.42 12.53 22.65
CA GLU A 63 -18.83 11.35 22.04
C GLU A 63 -18.51 11.59 20.57
N LEU A 64 -19.38 12.29 19.83
CA LEU A 64 -19.14 12.69 18.44
C LEU A 64 -17.93 13.62 18.32
N GLU A 65 -17.83 14.65 19.17
CA GLU A 65 -16.65 15.53 19.19
C GLU A 65 -15.36 14.76 19.55
N SER A 66 -15.44 13.77 20.43
CA SER A 66 -14.30 12.92 20.76
C SER A 66 -13.87 12.05 19.57
N LEU A 67 -14.84 11.48 18.87
CA LEU A 67 -14.63 10.67 17.67
C LEU A 67 -14.02 11.51 16.55
N GLU A 68 -14.54 12.71 16.31
CA GLU A 68 -14.01 13.66 15.33
C GLU A 68 -12.55 14.01 15.63
N ARG A 69 -12.23 14.39 16.88
CA ARG A 69 -10.86 14.69 17.28
C ARG A 69 -9.93 13.49 17.07
N GLN A 70 -10.38 12.28 17.41
CA GLN A 70 -9.60 11.06 17.20
C GLN A 70 -9.33 10.81 15.72
N LEU A 71 -10.33 10.98 14.85
CA LEU A 71 -10.19 10.81 13.41
C LEU A 71 -9.28 11.89 12.80
N ASP A 72 -9.42 13.15 13.19
CA ASP A 72 -8.57 14.24 12.71
C ASP A 72 -7.09 14.03 13.11
N MET A 73 -6.84 13.67 14.37
CA MET A 73 -5.49 13.38 14.85
C MET A 73 -4.85 12.21 14.12
N SER A 74 -5.57 11.09 13.98
CA SER A 74 -5.05 9.90 13.29
C SER A 74 -4.84 10.16 11.79
N LEU A 75 -5.73 10.91 11.14
CA LEU A 75 -5.57 11.29 9.73
C LEU A 75 -4.34 12.19 9.52
N LYS A 76 -4.11 13.17 10.40
CA LYS A 76 -2.90 14.00 10.38
C LYS A 76 -1.63 13.16 10.53
N GLN A 77 -1.63 12.22 11.48
CA GLN A 77 -0.50 11.30 11.66
C GLN A 77 -0.25 10.44 10.42
N ILE A 78 -1.28 9.79 9.87
CA ILE A 78 -1.17 8.96 8.67
C ILE A 78 -0.61 9.77 7.49
N ARG A 79 -1.13 10.99 7.27
CA ARG A 79 -0.64 11.88 6.21
C ARG A 79 0.82 12.28 6.43
N SER A 80 1.18 12.64 7.67
CA SER A 80 2.56 12.99 8.01
C SER A 80 3.51 11.82 7.77
N THR A 81 3.18 10.62 8.27
CA THR A 81 4.00 9.42 8.08
C THR A 81 4.13 9.05 6.62
N ARG A 82 3.03 9.11 5.84
CA ARG A 82 3.07 8.83 4.40
C ARG A 82 3.94 9.83 3.65
N THR A 83 3.82 11.11 3.98
CA THR A 83 4.63 12.17 3.36
C THR A 83 6.10 12.00 3.69
N GLN A 84 6.43 11.74 4.97
CA GLN A 84 7.81 11.49 5.38
C GLN A 84 8.40 10.29 4.65
N TYR A 85 7.67 9.18 4.59
CA TYR A 85 8.11 7.99 3.86
C TYR A 85 8.40 8.28 2.38
N MET A 86 7.54 9.06 1.71
CA MET A 86 7.76 9.46 0.31
C MET A 86 8.99 10.36 0.15
N LEU A 87 9.24 11.28 1.09
CA LEU A 87 10.42 12.14 1.08
C LEU A 87 11.70 11.33 1.30
N ASP A 88 11.67 10.35 2.20
CA ASP A 88 12.80 9.46 2.47
C ASP A 88 13.13 8.63 1.21
N GLN A 89 12.11 8.04 0.57
CA GLN A 89 12.27 7.32 -0.71
C GLN A 89 12.85 8.21 -1.81
N LEU A 90 12.38 9.46 -1.91
CA LEU A 90 12.89 10.43 -2.90
C LEU A 90 14.37 10.74 -2.65
N ASN A 91 14.74 11.03 -1.41
CA ASN A 91 16.12 11.33 -1.03
C ASN A 91 17.06 10.15 -1.32
N ASP A 92 16.63 8.92 -0.98
CA ASP A 92 17.40 7.71 -1.25
C ASP A 92 17.66 7.52 -2.75
N LEU A 93 16.62 7.73 -3.58
CA LEU A 93 16.73 7.63 -5.03
C LEU A 93 17.62 8.73 -5.62
N GLN A 94 17.48 9.98 -5.17
CA GLN A 94 18.34 11.09 -5.61
C GLN A 94 19.80 10.86 -5.24
N HIS A 95 20.07 10.34 -4.04
CA HIS A 95 21.42 10.00 -3.62
C HIS A 95 22.01 8.89 -4.51
N LYS A 96 21.22 7.84 -4.80
CA LYS A 96 21.64 6.76 -5.68
C LYS A 96 21.88 7.22 -7.12
N GLU A 97 21.01 8.08 -7.65
CA GLU A 97 21.18 8.71 -8.97
C GLU A 97 22.49 9.49 -9.04
N HIS A 98 22.78 10.30 -8.03
CA HIS A 98 24.01 11.09 -7.98
C HIS A 98 25.25 10.19 -7.99
N MET A 99 25.27 9.15 -7.15
CA MET A 99 26.37 8.19 -7.06
C MET A 99 26.59 7.45 -8.39
N LEU A 100 25.52 6.99 -9.03
CA LEU A 100 25.59 6.31 -10.32
C LEU A 100 26.06 7.25 -11.44
N THR A 101 25.62 8.50 -11.41
CA THR A 101 26.03 9.51 -12.40
C THR A 101 27.51 9.84 -12.27
N ALA A 102 28.02 10.00 -11.03
CA ALA A 102 29.44 10.20 -10.76
C ALA A 102 30.28 8.99 -11.21
N ALA A 103 29.87 7.77 -10.89
CA ALA A 103 30.54 6.55 -11.32
C ALA A 103 30.56 6.41 -12.85
N ASN A 104 29.42 6.64 -13.51
CA ASN A 104 29.32 6.59 -14.97
C ASN A 104 30.20 7.65 -15.64
N LYS A 105 30.29 8.86 -15.08
CA LYS A 105 31.18 9.90 -15.60
C LYS A 105 32.64 9.46 -15.51
N SER A 106 33.08 8.96 -14.36
CA SER A 106 34.45 8.44 -14.18
C SER A 106 34.77 7.29 -15.14
N LEU A 107 33.83 6.36 -15.36
CA LEU A 107 34.02 5.27 -16.31
C LEU A 107 34.15 5.78 -17.76
N LYS A 108 33.34 6.77 -18.15
CA LYS A 108 33.44 7.40 -19.48
C LYS A 108 34.79 8.09 -19.68
N GLU A 109 35.27 8.83 -18.69
CA GLU A 109 36.59 9.48 -18.72
C GLU A 109 37.70 8.43 -18.90
N ARG A 110 37.69 7.36 -18.11
CA ARG A 110 38.67 6.26 -18.23
C ARG A 110 38.60 5.54 -19.58
N LEU A 111 37.41 5.39 -20.16
CA LEU A 111 37.25 4.75 -21.46
C LEU A 111 37.83 5.63 -22.56
N MET A 112 37.62 6.95 -22.50
CA MET A 112 38.24 7.90 -23.42
C MET A 112 39.77 7.92 -23.27
N GLU A 113 40.29 7.97 -22.04
CA GLU A 113 41.74 7.88 -21.79
C GLU A 113 42.35 6.57 -22.33
N GLY A 114 41.68 5.43 -22.12
CA GLY A 114 42.13 4.14 -22.67
C GLY A 114 42.08 4.07 -24.19
N TYR A 115 41.09 4.71 -24.83
CA TYR A 115 41.02 4.85 -26.28
C TYR A 115 42.14 5.73 -26.83
N GLU A 116 42.41 6.88 -26.20
CA GLU A 116 43.48 7.79 -26.60
C GLU A 116 44.85 7.10 -26.48
N VAL A 117 45.12 6.40 -25.37
CA VAL A 117 46.37 5.64 -25.17
C VAL A 117 46.52 4.50 -26.18
N ASN A 118 45.46 3.73 -26.45
CA ASN A 118 45.49 2.65 -27.43
C ASN A 118 45.64 3.18 -28.87
N SER A 119 45.02 4.31 -29.20
CA SER A 119 45.16 4.98 -30.50
C SER A 119 46.57 5.53 -30.72
N LEU A 120 47.21 6.07 -29.67
CA LEU A 120 48.60 6.53 -29.71
C LEU A 120 49.57 5.34 -29.81
N GLN A 121 49.27 4.20 -29.16
CA GLN A 121 50.09 3.00 -29.21
C GLN A 121 50.01 2.26 -30.56
N LEU A 122 48.83 2.23 -31.19
CA LEU A 122 48.64 1.76 -32.57
C LEU A 122 49.31 2.68 -33.60
N ASN A 123 49.29 4.00 -33.39
CA ASN A 123 50.01 4.95 -34.26
C ASN A 123 51.53 4.91 -34.09
N LEU A 124 52.06 4.62 -32.89
CA LEU A 124 53.51 4.45 -32.68
C LEU A 124 54.06 3.15 -33.30
N SER A 125 53.18 2.20 -33.63
CA SER A 125 53.51 0.94 -34.29
C SER A 125 53.23 0.95 -35.80
N ALA A 126 52.73 2.07 -36.34
CA ALA A 126 52.42 2.27 -37.75
C ALA A 126 53.15 3.51 -38.26
N GLU A 127 54.48 3.40 -38.42
CA GLU A 127 55.11 4.14 -39.51
C GLU A 127 54.63 3.53 -40.82
N ASP A 128 54.10 4.40 -41.69
CA ASP A 128 53.60 4.17 -43.04
C ASP A 128 52.14 3.70 -43.18
N VAL A 129 51.26 4.66 -43.48
CA VAL A 129 50.48 4.80 -44.72
C VAL A 129 49.29 5.71 -44.42
N GLY A 130 49.28 6.91 -45.01
CA GLY A 130 48.27 7.92 -44.76
C GLY A 130 46.90 7.59 -45.36
N PHE A 131 45.84 7.80 -44.58
CA PHE A 131 44.50 8.11 -45.10
C PHE A 131 43.77 9.10 -44.18
N SER A 132 43.49 10.27 -44.78
CA SER A 132 42.41 11.22 -44.56
C SER A 132 41.52 11.07 -43.32
N ARG A 133 41.69 12.01 -42.37
CA ARG A 133 40.69 12.38 -41.34
C ARG A 133 39.44 12.95 -42.00
N GLN A 134 38.26 12.37 -41.76
CA GLN A 134 36.98 13.08 -41.86
C GLN A 134 36.38 13.26 -40.46
N GLN A 135 35.92 14.48 -40.21
CA GLN A 135 35.45 15.00 -38.92
C GLN A 135 34.16 14.31 -38.42
N ALA A 136 34.06 14.21 -37.09
CA ALA A 136 32.88 13.80 -36.37
C ALA A 136 31.75 14.86 -36.46
N GLN A 137 30.53 14.43 -36.76
CA GLN A 137 29.31 15.17 -36.43
C GLN A 137 28.80 14.75 -35.04
N PRO A 138 28.44 15.68 -34.14
CA PRO A 138 27.72 15.36 -32.92
C PRO A 138 26.21 15.34 -33.25
N GLN A 139 25.67 14.17 -33.59
CA GLN A 139 24.22 14.02 -33.75
C GLN A 139 23.57 13.73 -32.39
N GLY A 140 22.83 14.71 -31.90
CA GLY A 140 21.56 14.48 -31.21
C GLY A 140 21.62 14.05 -29.74
N TYR A 141 21.85 15.02 -28.87
CA TYR A 141 21.15 15.04 -27.58
C TYR A 141 19.64 15.04 -27.83
N GLY A 142 18.92 13.99 -27.43
CA GLY A 142 17.47 13.93 -27.66
C GLY A 142 16.73 12.83 -26.90
N PHE A 143 17.22 12.35 -25.75
CA PHE A 143 16.52 11.31 -24.97
C PHE A 143 16.00 11.76 -23.60
N PHE A 144 16.17 13.03 -23.22
CA PHE A 144 15.54 13.54 -22.01
C PHE A 144 14.78 14.81 -22.34
N HIS A 145 13.44 14.69 -22.38
CA HIS A 145 12.58 15.85 -22.22
C HIS A 145 12.59 16.22 -20.74
N PRO A 146 12.94 17.46 -20.37
CA PRO A 146 12.64 17.97 -19.04
C PRO A 146 11.13 17.93 -18.87
N LEU A 147 10.64 17.22 -17.85
CA LEU A 147 9.26 17.38 -17.42
C LEU A 147 9.16 18.80 -16.84
N GLU A 148 8.52 19.71 -17.58
CA GLU A 148 8.06 20.96 -17.01
C GLU A 148 7.02 20.60 -15.93
N CYS A 149 7.38 20.84 -14.68
CA CYS A 149 6.45 20.76 -13.57
C CYS A 149 5.40 21.85 -13.76
N GLU A 150 4.25 21.49 -14.36
CA GLU A 150 3.05 22.33 -14.36
C GLU A 150 2.69 22.67 -12.90
N PRO A 151 2.49 23.96 -12.57
CA PRO A 151 2.18 24.35 -11.21
C PRO A 151 0.77 23.88 -10.82
N THR A 152 0.76 23.04 -9.78
CA THR A 152 -0.27 22.84 -8.76
C THR A 152 -1.61 23.53 -9.00
N LEU A 153 -2.63 22.72 -9.32
CA LEU A 153 -4.03 22.84 -8.89
C LEU A 153 -4.48 24.25 -8.44
N GLN A 154 -5.11 25.01 -9.34
CA GLN A 154 -5.99 26.11 -8.95
C GLN A 154 -7.29 25.55 -8.35
N ILE A 155 -7.26 25.17 -7.07
CA ILE A 155 -8.49 25.20 -6.25
C ILE A 155 -8.73 26.67 -5.91
N GLY A 156 -9.64 27.30 -6.63
CA GLY A 156 -10.05 28.68 -6.39
C GLY A 156 -11.24 29.05 -7.26
N TYR A 157 -12.33 29.43 -6.61
CA TYR A 157 -13.61 29.88 -7.19
C TYR A 157 -13.45 30.75 -8.45
N GLN A 158 -14.19 30.42 -9.51
CA GLN A 158 -14.50 31.34 -10.61
C GLN A 158 -16.03 31.57 -10.64
N PRO A 159 -16.51 32.82 -10.64
CA PRO A 159 -17.95 33.11 -10.61
C PRO A 159 -18.56 33.02 -12.01
N ASP A 160 -19.78 32.47 -12.05
CA ASP A 160 -20.85 32.61 -13.05
C ASP A 160 -20.51 32.74 -14.53
N SER A 161 -20.79 31.67 -15.29
CA SER A 161 -21.42 31.80 -16.61
C SER A 161 -22.09 30.49 -17.07
N ALA A 162 -23.43 30.53 -17.08
CA ALA A 162 -24.38 29.89 -18.01
C ALA A 162 -24.19 28.43 -18.48
N ILE A 163 -25.06 27.55 -17.94
CA ILE A 163 -25.89 26.53 -18.60
C ILE A 163 -25.32 25.84 -19.86
N THR A 164 -25.01 24.55 -19.74
CA THR A 164 -25.39 23.54 -20.76
C THR A 164 -25.39 22.13 -20.16
N VAL A 165 -26.53 21.47 -20.27
CA VAL A 165 -26.80 20.09 -19.84
C VAL A 165 -26.17 19.12 -20.84
N VAL A 166 -25.34 18.17 -20.37
CA VAL A 166 -25.07 16.91 -21.07
C VAL A 166 -25.04 15.76 -20.06
N THR A 167 -25.81 14.72 -20.37
CA THR A 167 -25.98 13.50 -19.60
C THR A 167 -25.06 12.40 -20.14
N SER A 168 -24.27 11.74 -19.28
CA SER A 168 -23.70 10.38 -19.49
C SER A 168 -22.85 10.06 -18.24
N GLY A 169 -23.23 9.20 -17.31
CA GLY A 169 -23.27 7.73 -17.40
C GLY A 169 -22.34 7.17 -16.29
N PRO A 170 -22.67 6.08 -15.56
CA PRO A 170 -21.95 5.70 -14.34
C PRO A 170 -20.70 4.87 -14.68
N SER A 171 -19.51 5.41 -14.40
CA SER A 171 -18.25 4.68 -14.59
C SER A 171 -17.84 3.94 -13.32
N MET A 172 -18.19 2.65 -13.34
CA MET A 172 -17.62 1.48 -12.65
C MET A 172 -16.39 1.70 -11.75
N THR A 173 -16.58 1.32 -10.50
CA THR A 173 -15.62 0.80 -9.50
C THR A 173 -14.27 0.34 -10.05
N ALA A 174 -13.21 1.09 -9.78
CA ALA A 174 -11.83 0.63 -9.86
C ALA A 174 -11.41 0.02 -8.52
N TYR A 175 -11.50 -1.30 -8.42
CA TYR A 175 -10.82 -2.07 -7.38
C TYR A 175 -9.31 -1.90 -7.52
N MET A 176 -8.66 -1.32 -6.52
CA MET A 176 -7.19 -1.37 -6.37
C MET A 176 -6.81 -2.72 -5.75
N PRO A 177 -5.90 -3.52 -6.33
CA PRO A 177 -5.39 -4.70 -5.66
C PRO A 177 -4.42 -4.25 -4.57
N GLY A 178 -4.67 -4.73 -3.35
CA GLY A 178 -3.87 -4.44 -2.17
C GLY A 178 -2.43 -4.91 -2.35
N TRP A 179 -1.49 -4.01 -2.10
CA TRP A 179 -0.11 -4.36 -1.80
C TRP A 179 -0.03 -4.56 -0.28
N LEU A 180 0.13 -5.82 0.12
CA LEU A 180 0.56 -6.24 1.45
C LEU A 180 1.80 -7.14 1.25
N PRO A 181 2.64 -7.24 2.28
CA PRO A 181 4.09 -7.06 2.19
C PRO A 181 4.87 -8.25 1.63
#